data_AF-A0A950J379-F1
#
_entry.id   AF-A0A950J379-F1
#
_cell.length_a   1.000
_cell.length_b   1.000
_cell.length_c   1.000
_cell.angle_alpha   90.00
_cell.angle_beta   90.00
_cell.angle_gamma   90.00
#
_symmetry.space_group_name_H-M   'P 1'
#
loop_
_entity.id
_entity.type
_entity.pdbx_description
1 polymer ?
#
loop_
_entity_poly.entity_id
_entity_poly.type
_entity_poly.pdbx_seq_one_letter_code
_entity_poly.pdbx_strand_id
1 'polypeptide(L)'
;SNNSILVFKGPLAKGHNNVPPSQTISGGSTLLNSPMELWLDGHNTLFTANNGTGANANAILTFPSSTTGNVFPLQFINGPATQLAQPFGVTAY
;
A
#
# COMPACT_ATOMS: atom_id res chain seq x y z
N SER A 1 -3.27 -5.06 -15.33
CA SER A 1 -2.97 -3.85 -14.55
C SER A 1 -2.22 -4.30 -13.31
N ASN A 2 -1.01 -3.78 -13.08
CA ASN A 2 -0.27 -4.10 -11.86
C ASN A 2 -0.85 -3.26 -10.72
N ASN A 3 -1.15 -3.88 -9.58
CA ASN A 3 -1.49 -3.14 -8.37
C ASN A 3 -0.34 -2.20 -8.02
N SER A 4 -0.68 -1.00 -7.55
CA SER A 4 0.31 0.02 -7.26
C SER A 4 -0.17 0.97 -6.17
N ILE A 5 0.76 1.48 -5.40
CA ILE A 5 0.56 2.66 -4.56
C ILE A 5 1.25 3.85 -5.25
N LEU A 6 0.51 4.94 -5.40
CA LEU A 6 0.98 6.16 -6.04
C LEU A 6 1.04 7.28 -5.01
N VAL A 7 2.20 7.94 -4.91
CA VAL A 7 2.39 9.11 -4.03
C VAL A 7 2.58 10.35 -4.87
N PHE A 8 1.71 11.34 -4.70
CA PHE A 8 1.80 12.63 -5.39
C PHE A 8 2.33 13.68 -4.42
N LYS A 9 3.36 14.44 -4.82
CA LYS A 9 3.87 15.58 -4.04
C LYS A 9 3.21 16.87 -4.52
N GLY A 10 2.77 17.67 -3.56
CA GLY A 10 2.14 18.97 -3.80
C GLY A 10 3.10 20.17 -3.75
N PRO A 11 2.59 21.39 -3.94
CA PRO A 11 1.16 21.73 -3.90
C PRO A 11 0.43 21.27 -5.17
N LEU A 12 -0.63 20.48 -4.99
CA LEU A 12 -1.56 20.14 -6.06
C LEU A 12 -2.41 21.39 -6.32
N ALA A 13 -1.89 22.30 -7.15
CA ALA A 13 -2.58 23.53 -7.48
C ALA A 13 -3.95 23.22 -8.09
N LYS A 14 -4.97 24.00 -7.73
CA LYS A 14 -6.32 23.87 -8.27
C LYS A 14 -6.24 24.03 -9.80
N GLY A 15 -6.46 22.95 -10.54
CA GLY A 15 -6.40 22.93 -12.01
C GLY A 15 -5.15 22.30 -12.64
N HIS A 16 -4.12 21.93 -11.87
CA HIS A 16 -3.01 21.09 -12.34
C HIS A 16 -3.25 19.64 -11.92
N ASN A 17 -4.07 18.95 -12.71
CA ASN A 17 -4.72 17.67 -12.37
C ASN A 17 -4.17 16.46 -13.16
N ASN A 18 -3.09 16.64 -13.93
CA ASN A 18 -2.37 15.56 -14.61
C ASN A 18 -0.88 15.65 -14.29
N VAL A 19 -0.53 15.33 -13.05
CA VAL A 19 0.86 15.29 -12.59
C VAL A 19 1.30 13.84 -12.41
N PRO A 20 2.54 13.48 -12.80
CA PRO A 20 3.05 12.14 -12.54
C PRO A 20 3.19 11.92 -11.03
N PRO A 21 3.05 10.67 -10.54
CA PRO A 21 3.36 10.34 -9.17
C PRO A 21 4.84 10.61 -8.91
N SER A 22 5.14 11.14 -7.74
CA SER A 22 6.51 11.34 -7.25
C SER A 22 7.17 10.04 -6.79
N GLN A 23 6.36 9.04 -6.42
CA GLN A 23 6.79 7.68 -6.09
C GLN A 23 5.73 6.70 -6.58
N THR A 24 6.18 5.56 -7.07
CA THR A 24 5.33 4.46 -7.49
C THR A 24 5.86 3.19 -6.85
N ILE A 25 5.07 2.56 -5.98
CA ILE A 25 5.37 1.23 -5.43
C ILE A 25 4.56 0.24 -6.26
N SER A 26 5.23 -0.59 -7.06
CA SER A 26 4.55 -1.54 -7.95
C SER A 26 5.50 -2.65 -8.41
N GLY A 27 4.94 -3.79 -8.80
CA GLY A 27 5.68 -4.97 -9.27
C GLY A 27 5.43 -6.19 -8.40
N GLY A 28 5.81 -7.37 -8.89
CA GLY A 28 5.46 -8.65 -8.24
C GLY A 28 6.06 -8.83 -6.84
N SER A 29 7.22 -8.23 -6.57
CA SER A 29 7.88 -8.31 -5.26
C SER A 29 7.18 -7.48 -4.19
N THR A 30 6.33 -6.52 -4.57
CA THR A 30 5.57 -5.69 -3.62
C THR A 30 4.47 -6.45 -2.90
N LEU A 31 4.06 -7.61 -3.41
CA LEU A 31 2.94 -8.40 -2.93
C LEU A 31 1.58 -7.67 -2.96
N LEU A 32 1.49 -6.47 -3.56
CA LEU A 32 0.24 -5.71 -3.62
C LEU A 32 -0.86 -6.51 -4.33
N ASN A 33 -2.02 -6.63 -3.68
CA ASN A 33 -3.15 -7.40 -4.17
C ASN A 33 -4.48 -6.71 -3.86
N SER A 34 -4.99 -5.95 -4.82
CA SER A 34 -6.13 -5.04 -4.65
C SER A 34 -6.00 -4.21 -3.36
N PRO A 35 -4.95 -3.37 -3.26
CA PRO A 35 -4.73 -2.53 -2.08
C PRO A 35 -5.91 -1.57 -1.91
N MET A 36 -6.41 -1.44 -0.67
CA MET A 36 -7.53 -0.58 -0.28
C MET A 36 -7.01 0.64 0.49
N GLU A 37 -7.37 0.80 1.77
CA GLU A 37 -6.89 1.91 2.58
C GLU A 37 -5.36 1.94 2.66
N LEU A 38 -4.85 3.17 2.79
CA LEU A 38 -3.49 3.49 3.14
C LEU A 38 -3.50 4.24 4.47
N TRP A 39 -2.64 3.84 5.40
CA TRP A 39 -2.44 4.56 6.66
C TRP A 39 -0.95 4.81 6.87
N LEU A 40 -0.57 6.05 7.13
CA LEU A 40 0.81 6.45 7.37
C LEU A 40 0.98 6.79 8.85
N ASP A 41 1.86 6.06 9.54
CA ASP A 41 2.12 6.28 10.96
C ASP A 41 3.06 7.47 11.23
N GLY A 42 3.25 7.80 12.51
CA GLY A 42 4.18 8.85 12.95
C GLY A 42 5.67 8.49 12.79
N HIS A 43 5.98 7.26 12.40
CA HIS A 43 7.33 6.71 12.23
C HIS A 43 7.73 6.52 10.76
N ASN A 44 6.96 7.07 9.81
CA ASN A 44 7.17 6.92 8.37
C ASN A 44 6.99 5.48 7.85
N THR A 45 6.06 4.73 8.43
CA THR A 45 5.61 3.43 7.92
C THR A 45 4.25 3.58 7.26
N LEU A 46 4.19 3.21 5.99
CA LEU A 46 2.96 3.11 5.22
C LEU A 46 2.37 1.70 5.37
N PHE A 47 1.13 1.63 5.82
CA PHE A 47 0.33 0.41 5.90
C PHE A 47 -0.66 0.38 4.74
N THR A 48 -0.94 -0.80 4.20
CA THR A 48 -2.02 -1.01 3.25
C THR A 48 -2.73 -2.33 3.47
N ALA A 49 -4.05 -2.34 3.28
CA ALA A 49 -4.86 -3.54 3.31
C ALA A 49 -4.97 -4.18 1.92
N ASN A 50 -4.48 -5.40 1.77
CA ASN A 50 -4.72 -6.23 0.58
C ASN A 50 -6.09 -6.91 0.69
N ASN A 51 -7.03 -6.49 -0.15
CA ASN A 51 -8.40 -7.03 -0.21
C ASN A 51 -8.60 -8.09 -1.31
N GLY A 52 -7.58 -8.33 -2.14
CA GLY A 52 -7.70 -9.19 -3.32
C GLY A 52 -7.93 -10.68 -3.02
N THR A 53 -7.70 -11.53 -4.01
CA THR A 53 -7.84 -13.00 -3.89
C THR A 53 -6.50 -13.70 -4.18
N GLY A 54 -6.34 -14.95 -3.75
CA GLY A 54 -5.12 -15.72 -3.98
C GLY A 54 -4.00 -15.48 -2.94
N ALA A 55 -2.75 -15.71 -3.34
CA ALA A 55 -1.62 -15.90 -2.41
C ALA A 55 -1.29 -14.69 -1.50
N ASN A 56 -1.58 -13.47 -1.95
CA ASN A 56 -1.26 -12.24 -1.20
C ASN A 56 -2.52 -11.51 -0.69
N ALA A 57 -3.67 -12.18 -0.73
CA ALA A 57 -4.94 -11.66 -0.22
C ALA A 57 -4.98 -11.60 1.31
N ASN A 58 -5.98 -10.89 1.85
CA ASN A 58 -6.32 -10.88 3.28
C ASN A 58 -5.10 -10.61 4.17
N ALA A 59 -4.39 -9.54 3.83
CA ALA A 59 -3.13 -9.20 4.46
C ALA A 59 -3.01 -7.70 4.69
N ILE A 60 -2.19 -7.33 5.67
CA ILE A 60 -1.67 -5.98 5.80
C ILE A 60 -0.21 -6.00 5.34
N LEU A 61 0.13 -5.10 4.43
CA LEU A 61 1.51 -4.86 4.02
C LEU A 61 2.00 -3.57 4.62
N THR A 62 3.28 -3.53 5.01
CA THR A 62 3.94 -2.30 5.45
C THR A 62 5.15 -1.96 4.59
N PHE A 63 5.38 -0.68 4.35
CA PHE A 63 6.51 -0.16 3.58
C PHE A 63 7.09 1.06 4.30
N PRO A 64 8.38 1.38 4.18
CA PRO A 64 8.84 2.73 4.47
C PRO A 64 8.07 3.74 3.60
N SER A 65 7.70 4.88 4.13
CA SER A 65 6.97 5.92 3.38
C SER A 65 7.78 6.51 2.22
N SER A 66 9.10 6.32 2.22
CA SER A 66 10.00 6.72 1.15
C SER A 66 10.15 5.68 0.03
N THR A 67 9.43 4.56 0.08
CA THR A 67 9.58 3.44 -0.87
C THR A 67 9.21 3.82 -2.29
N THR A 68 9.98 3.31 -3.26
CA THR A 68 9.69 3.42 -4.70
C THR A 68 10.15 2.15 -5.42
N GLY A 69 9.46 1.77 -6.49
CA GLY A 69 9.77 0.60 -7.32
C GLY A 69 9.17 -0.72 -6.83
N ASN A 70 9.79 -1.81 -7.28
CA ASN A 70 9.40 -3.19 -6.99
C ASN A 70 10.13 -3.73 -5.75
N VAL A 71 9.68 -3.31 -4.57
CA VAL A 71 10.34 -3.60 -3.28
C VAL A 71 9.46 -4.48 -2.42
N PHE A 72 10.06 -5.41 -1.68
CA PHE A 72 9.36 -6.27 -0.73
C PHE A 72 8.88 -5.47 0.50
N PRO A 73 7.69 -5.73 1.05
CA PRO A 73 7.20 -5.03 2.24
C PRO A 73 8.05 -5.33 3.49
N LEU A 74 8.12 -4.39 4.44
CA LEU A 74 8.77 -4.63 5.74
C LEU A 74 8.07 -5.74 6.51
N GLN A 75 6.75 -5.74 6.45
CA GLN A 75 5.92 -6.76 7.07
C GLN A 75 4.82 -7.19 6.10
N PHE A 76 4.60 -8.50 6.07
CA PHE A 76 3.47 -9.14 5.43
C PHE A 76 2.68 -9.85 6.52
N ILE A 77 1.63 -9.19 7.01
CA ILE A 77 0.83 -9.66 8.14
C ILE A 77 -0.38 -10.41 7.57
N ASN A 78 -0.34 -11.73 7.64
CA ASN A 78 -1.35 -12.62 7.06
C ASN A 78 -1.51 -13.92 7.87
N GLY A 79 -2.47 -14.76 7.47
CA GLY A 79 -2.70 -16.07 8.07
C GLY A 79 -3.90 -16.12 9.02
N PRO A 80 -4.33 -17.32 9.43
CA PRO A 80 -5.62 -17.51 10.11
C PRO A 80 -5.72 -16.79 11.46
N ALA A 81 -4.59 -16.60 12.17
CA ALA A 81 -4.57 -15.92 13.46
C ALA A 81 -4.95 -14.43 13.38
N THR A 82 -4.78 -13.79 12.21
CA THR A 82 -5.11 -12.37 12.03
C THR A 82 -6.61 -12.13 11.85
N GLN A 83 -7.36 -13.20 11.51
CA GLN A 83 -8.79 -13.14 11.18
C GLN A 83 -9.12 -12.15 10.04
N LEU A 84 -8.13 -11.76 9.23
CA LEU A 84 -8.33 -10.88 8.09
C LEU A 84 -9.23 -11.58 7.05
N ALA A 85 -10.32 -10.92 6.70
CA ALA A 85 -11.25 -11.38 5.69
C ALA A 85 -11.69 -10.16 4.87
N GLN A 86 -11.16 -10.06 3.65
CA GLN A 86 -11.40 -8.96 2.71
C GLN A 86 -11.32 -7.58 3.42
N PRO A 87 -10.16 -7.25 4.02
CA PRO A 87 -10.02 -6.01 4.76
C PRO A 87 -10.15 -4.81 3.82
N PHE A 88 -10.96 -3.83 4.21
CA PHE A 88 -11.04 -2.55 3.51
C PHE A 88 -10.08 -1.53 4.10
N GLY A 89 -9.85 -1.60 5.41
CA GLY A 89 -9.15 -0.58 6.18
C GLY A 89 -8.06 -1.09 7.10
N VAL A 90 -7.17 -0.18 7.51
CA VAL A 90 -6.09 -0.45 8.48
C VAL A 90 -5.73 0.83 9.22
N THR A 91 -5.49 0.70 10.52
CA THR A 91 -4.89 1.74 11.38
C THR A 91 -4.03 1.05 12.44
N ALA A 92 -3.02 1.74 12.96
CA ALA A 92 -2.25 1.32 14.12
C ALA A 92 -2.03 2.53 15.06
N TYR A 93 -1.45 2.31 16.23
CA TYR A 93 -1.20 3.34 17.24
C TYR A 93 0.20 3.21 17.82
#